data_AF-A0A951XWG0-F1
#
_entry.id   AF-A0A951XWG0-F1
#
_cell.length_a   1.000
_cell.length_b   1.000
_cell.length_c   1.000
_cell.angle_alpha   90.00
_cell.angle_beta   90.00
_cell.angle_gamma   90.00
#
_symmetry.space_group_name_H-M   'P 1'
#
loop_
_entity.id
_entity.type
_entity.pdbx_description
1 polymer ?
#
loop_
_entity_poly.entity_id
_entity_poly.type
_entity_poly.pdbx_seq_one_letter_code
_entity_poly.pdbx_strand_id
1 'polypeptide(L)' 'MPRLMFREAIIAQLDRRKWTQYRLVQESGVSKTAVYDFLAGKRDLSSRNLERLCKSLGLVLKPDEKGA' A
#
# COMPACT_ATOMS: atom_id res chain seq x y z
N MET A 1 -10.26 -13.08 2.47
CA MET A 1 -9.66 -12.33 3.61
C MET A 1 -8.32 -11.78 3.13
N PRO A 2 -7.82 -10.57 3.53
CA PRO A 2 -8.48 -9.38 4.05
C PRO A 2 -7.85 -8.04 3.52
N ARG A 3 -8.64 -6.97 3.32
CA ARG A 3 -8.09 -5.63 2.99
C ARG A 3 -7.15 -5.05 4.07
N LEU A 4 -7.31 -5.52 5.31
CA LEU A 4 -6.44 -5.20 6.45
C LEU A 4 -4.97 -5.62 6.21
N MET A 5 -4.72 -6.74 5.53
CA MET A 5 -3.35 -7.23 5.29
C MET A 5 -2.53 -6.30 4.39
N PHE A 6 -3.14 -5.64 3.39
CA PHE A 6 -2.38 -4.75 2.50
C PHE A 6 -1.93 -3.48 3.22
N ARG A 7 -2.80 -2.88 4.04
CA ARG A 7 -2.44 -1.71 4.83
C ARG A 7 -1.31 -2.04 5.81
N GLU A 8 -1.45 -3.15 6.54
CA GLU A 8 -0.45 -3.60 7.50
C GLU A 8 0.87 -3.98 6.83
N ALA A 9 0.82 -4.66 5.68
CA ALA A 9 2.01 -4.98 4.89
C ALA A 9 2.73 -3.72 4.41
N ILE A 10 1.99 -2.71 3.94
CA ILE A 10 2.55 -1.43 3.53
C ILE A 10 3.20 -0.73 4.74
N ILE A 11 2.53 -0.66 5.89
CA ILE A 11 3.07 -0.05 7.11
C ILE A 11 4.35 -0.78 7.55
N ALA A 12 4.35 -2.11 7.56
CA ALA A 12 5.52 -2.91 7.92
C ALA A 12 6.70 -2.68 6.95
N GLN A 13 6.44 -2.51 5.65
CA GLN A 13 7.49 -2.17 4.69
C GLN A 13 8.04 -0.76 4.87
N LEU A 14 7.18 0.21 5.23
CA LEU A 14 7.63 1.56 5.55
C LEU A 14 8.55 1.56 6.76
N ASP A 15 8.18 0.84 7.82
CA ASP A 15 8.98 0.70 9.03
C ASP A 15 10.34 0.05 8.74
N ARG A 16 10.34 -1.11 8.05
CA ARG A 16 11.57 -1.82 7.65
C ARG A 16 12.54 -0.95 6.85
N ARG A 17 12.03 -0.05 6.02
CA ARG A 17 12.83 0.85 5.17
C ARG A 17 13.12 2.20 5.82
N LYS A 18 12.57 2.47 7.01
CA LYS A 18 12.53 3.80 7.64
C LYS A 18 11.99 4.88 6.69
N TRP A 19 10.98 4.52 5.91
CA TRP A 19 10.33 5.45 4.98
C TRP A 19 9.21 6.21 5.66
N THR A 20 9.17 7.52 5.40
CA THR A 20 8.02 8.34 5.79
C THR A 20 6.86 8.12 4.82
N GLN A 21 5.65 8.40 5.28
CA GLN A 21 4.47 8.42 4.39
C GLN A 21 4.66 9.40 3.22
N TYR A 22 5.35 10.52 3.46
CA TYR A 22 5.70 11.47 2.41
C TYR A 22 6.61 10.85 1.35
N ARG A 23 7.60 10.04 1.74
CA ARG A 23 8.45 9.34 0.78
C ARG A 23 7.66 8.35 -0.06
N LEU A 24 6.73 7.61 0.55
CA LEU A 24 5.83 6.71 -0.20
C LEU A 24 4.99 7.45 -1.25
N VAL A 25 4.51 8.66 -0.93
CA VAL A 25 3.79 9.51 -1.88
C VAL A 25 4.66 9.87 -3.08
N GLN A 26 5.92 10.26 -2.84
CA GLN A 26 6.86 10.60 -3.92
C GLN A 26 7.16 9.41 -4.82
N GLU A 27 7.44 8.24 -4.24
CA GLU A 27 7.83 7.04 -4.98
C GLU A 27 6.66 6.39 -5.74
N SER A 28 5.44 6.47 -5.19
CA SER A 28 4.26 5.83 -5.79
C SER A 28 3.53 6.70 -6.81
N GLY A 29 3.72 8.02 -6.75
CA GLY A 29 2.95 9.00 -7.54
C GLY A 29 1.46 9.02 -7.22
N VAL A 30 1.05 8.45 -6.08
CA VAL A 30 -0.33 8.52 -5.57
C VAL A 30 -0.50 9.79 -4.76
N SER A 31 -1.67 10.43 -4.83
CA SER A 31 -1.90 11.70 -4.15
C SER A 31 -1.72 11.58 -2.63
N LYS A 32 -1.13 12.62 -2.03
CA LYS A 32 -0.87 12.68 -0.57
C LYS A 32 -2.10 12.34 0.25
N THR A 33 -3.23 12.99 -0.05
CA THR A 33 -4.49 12.76 0.66
C THR A 33 -4.93 11.31 0.60
N ALA A 34 -4.85 10.67 -0.57
CA ALA A 34 -5.26 9.28 -0.73
C ALA A 34 -4.37 8.31 0.06
N VAL A 35 -3.05 8.53 0.07
CA VAL A 35 -2.11 7.70 0.86
C VAL A 35 -2.35 7.87 2.36
N TYR A 36 -2.52 9.11 2.83
CA TYR A 36 -2.69 9.39 4.25
C TYR A 36 -4.02 8.87 4.77
N ASP A 37 -5.12 9.08 4.04
CA ASP A 37 -6.44 8.56 4.42
C ASP A 37 -6.48 7.03 4.40
N PHE A 38 -5.77 6.40 3.45
CA PHE A 38 -5.65 4.95 3.39
C PHE A 38 -4.89 4.38 4.60
N LEU A 39 -3.71 4.93 4.91
CA LEU A 39 -2.91 4.47 6.03
C LEU A 39 -3.57 4.73 7.39
N ALA A 40 -4.34 5.83 7.49
CA ALA A 40 -5.17 6.13 8.65
C ALA A 40 -6.45 5.28 8.74
N GLY A 41 -6.75 4.46 7.72
CA GLY A 41 -7.96 3.64 7.67
C GLY A 41 -9.26 4.42 7.43
N LYS A 42 -9.18 5.68 7.02
CA LYS A 42 -10.33 6.54 6.73
C LYS A 42 -10.99 6.21 5.40
N ARG A 43 -10.21 5.74 4.42
CA ARG A 43 -10.71 5.44 3.07
C ARG A 43 -9.92 4.32 2.40
N ASP A 44 -10.60 3.49 1.62
CA ASP A 44 -9.96 2.51 0.75
C ASP A 44 -9.36 3.15 -0.53
N LEU A 45 -8.34 2.49 -1.08
CA LEU A 45 -7.76 2.84 -2.38
C LEU A 45 -8.38 2.01 -3.50
N SER A 46 -8.38 2.58 -4.70
CA SER A 46 -8.65 1.81 -5.90
C SER A 46 -7.52 0.80 -6.14
N SER A 47 -7.83 -0.32 -6.78
CA SER A 47 -6.86 -1.37 -7.09
C SER A 47 -5.64 -0.83 -7.84
N ARG A 48 -5.84 0.13 -8.75
CA ARG A 48 -4.75 0.81 -9.47
C ARG A 48 -3.80 1.56 -8.54
N ASN A 49 -4.33 2.31 -7.58
CA ASN A 49 -3.48 3.07 -6.65
C ASN A 49 -2.79 2.15 -5.65
N LEU A 50 -3.47 1.10 -5.21
CA LEU A 50 -2.88 0.07 -4.35
C LEU A 50 -1.71 -0.63 -5.05
N GLU A 51 -1.87 -0.99 -6.33
CA GLU A 51 -0.80 -1.57 -7.14
C GLU A 51 0.41 -0.64 -7.26
N ARG A 52 0.20 0.67 -7.47
CA ARG A 52 1.28 1.65 -7.52
C ARG A 52 2.04 1.74 -6.20
N LEU A 53 1.34 1.72 -5.05
CA LEU A 53 1.98 1.70 -3.74
C LEU A 53 2.79 0.42 -3.54
N CYS A 54 2.20 -0.74 -3.81
CA CYS A 54 2.89 -2.02 -3.71
C CYS A 54 4.13 -2.08 -4.61
N LYS A 55 4.02 -1.64 -5.87
CA LYS A 55 5.14 -1.60 -6.82
C LYS A 55 6.25 -0.68 -6.35
N SER A 56 5.94 0.49 -5.80
CA SER A 56 6.95 1.41 -5.24
C SER A 56 7.69 0.82 -4.03
N LEU A 57 7.02 -0.08 -3.30
CA LEU A 57 7.59 -0.83 -2.18
C LEU A 57 8.25 -2.15 -2.63
N GLY A 58 8.33 -2.44 -3.93
CA GLY A 58 8.84 -3.71 -4.45
C GLY A 58 8.01 -4.93 -4.02
N LEU A 59 6.75 -4.72 -3.61
CA LEU A 59 5.81 -5.77 -3.28
C LEU A 59 5.09 -6.23 -4.54
N VAL A 60 5.06 -7.54 -4.75
CA VAL A 60 4.26 -8.15 -5.81
C VAL A 60 2.91 -8.55 -5.22
N LEU A 61 1.84 -7.96 -5.76
CA LEU A 61 0.48 -8.43 -5.53
C LEU A 61 0.33 -9.80 -6.20
N LYS A 62 0.41 -10.87 -5.41
CA LYS A 62 0.04 -12.20 -5.91
C LYS A 62 -1.48 -12.34 -5.79
N PRO A 63 -2.18 -12.75 -6.87
CA PRO A 63 -3.55 -13.23 -6.71
C PRO A 63 -3.53 -14.41 -5.74
N ASP A 64 -4.52 -14.45 -4.85
CA ASP A 64 -4.69 -15.53 -3.87
C ASP A 64 -4.84 -16.85 -4.65
N GLU A 65 -3.83 -17.71 -4.57
CA GLU A 65 -3.90 -19.09 -5.07
C GLU A 65 -4.76 -19.89 -4.09
N LYS A 66 -6.07 -19.66 -4.14
CA LYS A 66 -7.08 -20.61 -3.66
C LYS A 66 -7.98 -21.00 -4.82
N GLY A 67 -7.62 -22.11 -5.45
CA GLY A 67 -8.42 -22.73 -6.50
C GLY A 67 -7.68 -23.87 -7.20
N ALA A 68 -7.24 -24.87 -6.44
CA ALA A 68 -7.05 -26.24 -6.92
C ALA A 68 -8.11 -27.11 -6.23
#